data_AF-A0A162CC00-F1
#
_entry.id   AF-A0A162CC00-F1
#
_cell.length_a   1.000
_cell.length_b   1.000
_cell.length_c   1.000
_cell.angle_alpha   90.00
_cell.angle_beta   90.00
_cell.angle_gamma   90.00
#
_symmetry.space_group_name_H-M   'P 1'
#
loop_
_entity.id
_entity.type
_entity.pdbx_description
1 polymer ?
#
loop_
_entity_poly.entity_id
_entity_poly.type
_entity_poly.pdbx_seq_one_letter_code
_entity_poly.pdbx_strand_id
1 'polypeptide(L)'
;MSCSDDEGCYIKFVTDQRPGEPDILAGNEQSDLILTDLEGKELKRIKPTAPWTHETLSMLTISSEWARMGVEAYLGKQWVGSTEV
;
A
#
# COMPACT_ATOMS: atom_id res chain seq x y z
N MET A 1 -17.68 -8.42 -0.71
CA MET A 1 -16.35 -7.97 -1.13
C MET A 1 -16.22 -8.17 -2.62
N SER A 2 -16.47 -7.12 -3.40
CA SER A 2 -16.57 -7.24 -4.86
C SER A 2 -15.39 -6.50 -5.49
N CYS A 3 -14.22 -7.15 -5.47
CA CYS A 3 -13.28 -6.96 -6.57
C CYS A 3 -13.95 -7.57 -7.81
N SER A 4 -14.59 -6.75 -8.62
CA SER A 4 -15.14 -7.19 -9.91
C SER A 4 -13.98 -7.41 -10.87
N ASP A 5 -13.97 -8.53 -11.59
CA ASP A 5 -12.89 -8.99 -12.48
C ASP A 5 -12.43 -7.98 -13.57
N ASP A 6 -13.11 -6.84 -13.73
CA ASP A 6 -12.83 -5.79 -14.73
C ASP A 6 -12.17 -4.52 -14.15
N GLU A 7 -12.24 -4.30 -12.83
CA GLU A 7 -11.67 -3.13 -12.15
C GLU A 7 -10.65 -3.60 -11.11
N GLY A 8 -9.37 -3.26 -11.29
CA GLY A 8 -8.28 -3.69 -10.40
C GLY A 8 -8.59 -3.46 -8.92
N CYS A 9 -8.09 -4.33 -8.05
CA CYS A 9 -8.30 -4.18 -6.61
C CYS A 9 -7.35 -3.13 -6.04
N TYR A 10 -7.73 -2.50 -4.93
CA TYR A 10 -6.94 -1.44 -4.28
C TYR A 10 -6.49 -1.87 -2.89
N ILE A 11 -5.33 -1.34 -2.47
CA ILE A 11 -4.87 -1.42 -1.09
C ILE A 11 -5.44 -0.22 -0.33
N LYS A 12 -5.94 -0.44 0.88
CA LYS A 12 -6.35 0.63 1.78
C LYS A 12 -5.12 1.17 2.48
N PHE A 13 -4.66 2.34 2.04
CA PHE A 13 -3.53 3.03 2.66
C PHE A 13 -3.97 3.88 3.84
N VAL A 14 -3.32 3.67 4.99
CA VAL A 14 -3.55 4.41 6.23
C VAL A 14 -2.55 5.56 6.29
N THR A 15 -2.58 6.42 5.28
CA THR A 15 -1.63 7.54 5.12
C THR A 15 -2.34 8.90 5.06
N ASP A 16 -3.66 8.91 5.30
CA ASP A 16 -4.44 10.13 5.52
C ASP A 16 -4.05 10.72 6.88
N GLN A 17 -3.33 11.84 6.88
CA GLN A 17 -2.95 12.53 8.11
C GLN A 17 -4.04 13.51 8.53
N ARG A 18 -4.60 13.35 9.74
CA ARG A 18 -5.48 14.35 10.34
C ARG A 18 -4.73 15.23 11.35
N PRO A 19 -5.21 16.44 11.64
CA PRO A 19 -4.58 17.30 12.64
C PRO A 19 -4.48 16.59 14.00
N GLY A 20 -3.24 16.45 14.49
CA GLY A 20 -2.91 15.76 15.72
C GLY A 20 -2.43 14.30 15.55
N GLU A 21 -2.50 13.76 14.34
CA GLU A 21 -1.97 12.43 14.01
C GLU A 21 -0.51 12.50 13.55
N PRO A 22 0.32 11.51 13.91
CA PRO A 22 1.66 11.39 13.37
C PRO A 22 1.60 11.18 11.85
N ASP A 23 2.46 11.87 11.13
CA ASP A 23 2.63 11.63 9.69
C ASP A 23 3.36 10.29 9.51
N ILE A 24 2.64 9.30 8.99
CA ILE A 24 3.17 7.94 8.75
C ILE A 24 4.13 7.94 7.56
N LEU A 25 3.99 8.89 6.63
CA LEU A 25 4.85 9.03 5.46
C LEU A 25 6.15 9.75 5.79
N ALA A 26 6.14 10.65 6.78
CA ALA A 26 7.30 11.48 7.13
C ALA A 26 8.56 10.64 7.40
N GLY A 27 9.62 10.90 6.64
CA GLY A 27 10.88 10.18 6.69
C GLY A 27 10.94 8.91 5.83
N ASN A 28 9.84 8.53 5.18
CA ASN A 28 9.71 7.35 4.32
C ASN A 28 9.21 7.69 2.91
N GLU A 29 9.03 8.97 2.57
CA GLU A 29 8.47 9.39 1.28
C GLU A 29 9.33 8.94 0.10
N GLN A 30 10.64 8.74 0.31
CA GLN A 30 11.59 8.24 -0.69
C GLN A 30 12.00 6.78 -0.45
N SER A 31 11.34 6.08 0.46
CA SER A 31 11.57 4.65 0.67
C SER A 31 10.93 3.81 -0.44
N ASP A 32 11.54 2.65 -0.72
CA ASP A 32 10.91 1.63 -1.57
C ASP A 32 9.55 1.23 -0.99
N LEU A 33 8.52 1.19 -1.83
CA LEU A 33 7.25 0.57 -1.50
C LEU A 33 7.35 -0.93 -1.70
N ILE A 34 7.12 -1.69 -0.63
CA ILE A 34 7.22 -3.14 -0.58
C ILE A 34 5.81 -3.68 -0.34
N LEU A 35 5.36 -4.55 -1.23
CA LEU A 35 4.13 -5.30 -1.09
C LEU A 35 4.47 -6.72 -0.67
N THR A 36 3.87 -7.21 0.40
CA THR A 36 4.05 -8.58 0.89
C THR A 36 2.73 -9.31 0.98
N ASP A 37 2.77 -10.63 1.00
CA ASP A 37 1.61 -11.42 1.45
C ASP A 37 1.49 -11.35 2.99
N LEU A 38 0.44 -11.98 3.54
CA LEU A 38 0.17 -12.02 4.99
C LEU A 38 1.23 -12.79 5.80
N GLU A 39 2.02 -13.66 5.18
CA GLU A 39 3.16 -14.35 5.80
C GLU A 39 4.46 -13.52 5.72
N GLY A 40 4.42 -12.32 5.11
CA GLY A 40 5.55 -11.40 5.02
C GLY A 40 6.50 -11.69 3.85
N LYS A 41 6.13 -12.54 2.88
CA LYS A 41 6.92 -12.78 1.68
C LYS A 41 6.74 -11.61 0.71
N GLU A 42 7.85 -11.03 0.26
CA GLU A 42 7.84 -9.95 -0.74
C GLU A 42 7.22 -10.44 -2.06
N LEU A 43 6.14 -9.79 -2.47
CA LEU A 43 5.45 -9.99 -3.74
C LEU A 43 5.96 -9.00 -4.79
N LYS A 44 6.18 -7.74 -4.40
CA LYS A 44 6.62 -6.67 -5.29
C LYS A 44 7.36 -5.58 -4.52
N ARG A 45 8.32 -4.96 -5.21
CA ARG A 45 9.03 -3.77 -4.74
C ARG A 45 8.99 -2.68 -5.80
N ILE A 46 8.61 -1.47 -5.41
CA ILE A 46 8.46 -0.31 -6.27
C ILE A 46 9.37 0.79 -5.74
N LYS A 47 10.36 1.19 -6.55
CA LYS A 47 11.23 2.33 -6.22
C LYS A 47 10.48 3.63 -6.47
N PRO A 48 10.52 4.61 -5.56
CA PRO A 48 9.90 5.90 -5.78
C PRO A 48 10.62 6.66 -6.89
N THR A 49 9.86 7.17 -7.85
CA THR A 49 10.33 8.16 -8.84
C THR A 49 10.07 9.59 -8.36
N ALA A 50 9.15 9.76 -7.42
CA ALA A 50 8.81 10.97 -6.70
C ALA A 50 8.44 10.60 -5.24
N PRO A 51 8.41 11.56 -4.30
CA PRO A 51 7.98 11.31 -2.93
C PRO A 51 6.57 10.70 -2.89
N TRP A 52 6.38 9.66 -2.10
CA TRP A 52 5.06 9.07 -1.88
C TRP A 52 4.12 10.07 -1.20
N THR A 53 2.89 10.09 -1.70
CA THR A 53 1.77 10.85 -1.12
C THR A 53 0.60 9.90 -0.91
N HIS A 54 -0.36 10.28 -0.06
CA HIS A 54 -1.59 9.51 0.09
C HIS A 54 -2.29 9.24 -1.26
N GLU A 55 -2.37 10.27 -2.11
CA GLU A 55 -2.98 10.18 -3.43
C GLU A 55 -2.25 9.19 -4.35
N THR A 56 -0.92 9.29 -4.46
CA THR A 56 -0.14 8.40 -5.33
C THR A 56 -0.18 6.95 -4.87
N LEU A 57 -0.19 6.71 -3.56
CA LEU A 57 -0.38 5.38 -3.00
C LEU A 57 -1.80 4.86 -3.29
N SER A 58 -2.83 5.67 -3.07
CA SER A 58 -4.23 5.28 -3.29
C SER A 58 -4.57 4.97 -4.75
N MET A 59 -3.76 5.42 -5.71
CA MET A 59 -3.90 5.06 -7.13
C MET A 59 -3.35 3.67 -7.47
N LEU A 60 -2.63 3.03 -6.56
CA LEU A 60 -2.03 1.72 -6.81
C LEU A 60 -3.10 0.64 -6.85
N THR A 61 -3.06 -0.12 -7.93
CA THR A 61 -3.89 -1.31 -8.12
C THR A 61 -3.05 -2.57 -7.96
N ILE A 62 -3.70 -3.62 -7.48
CA ILE A 62 -3.18 -4.97 -7.39
C ILE A 62 -4.11 -5.92 -8.16
N SER A 63 -3.59 -7.11 -8.50
CA SER A 63 -4.41 -8.15 -9.11
C SER A 63 -5.49 -8.65 -8.14
N SER A 64 -6.58 -9.16 -8.69
CA SER A 64 -7.66 -9.78 -7.90
C SER A 64 -7.17 -11.00 -7.11
N GLU A 65 -6.18 -11.72 -7.63
CA GLU A 65 -5.51 -12.81 -6.91
C GLU A 65 -4.83 -12.31 -5.64
N TRP A 66 -4.04 -11.23 -5.73
CA TRP A 66 -3.35 -10.65 -4.57
C TRP A 66 -4.34 -10.11 -3.55
N ALA A 67 -5.40 -9.43 -4.00
CA ALA A 67 -6.45 -8.95 -3.11
C ALA A 67 -7.16 -10.08 -2.35
N ARG A 68 -7.41 -11.23 -3.00
CA ARG A 68 -7.99 -12.41 -2.35
C ARG A 68 -7.04 -13.08 -1.36
N MET A 69 -5.74 -13.04 -1.62
CA MET A 69 -4.73 -13.61 -0.74
C MET A 69 -4.44 -12.74 0.49
N GLY A 70 -4.73 -11.45 0.41
CA GLY A 70 -4.29 -10.47 1.40
C GLY A 70 -2.90 -9.95 1.06
N VAL A 71 -2.77 -8.62 0.97
CA VAL A 71 -1.50 -7.93 0.76
C VAL A 71 -1.30 -6.89 1.86
N GLU A 72 -0.08 -6.82 2.37
CA GLU A 72 0.40 -5.73 3.20
C GLU A 72 1.33 -4.82 2.41
N ALA A 73 1.29 -3.52 2.71
CA ALA A 73 2.10 -2.50 2.07
C ALA A 73 2.99 -1.79 3.08
N TYR A 74 4.27 -1.66 2.75
CA TYR A 74 5.29 -1.05 3.58
C TYR A 74 6.10 -0.02 2.80
N LEU A 75 6.40 1.13 3.39
CA LEU A 75 7.44 2.03 2.92
C LEU A 75 8.73 1.76 3.72
N GLY A 76 9.68 1.08 3.10
CA GLY A 76 10.89 0.61 3.78
C GLY A 76 10.56 -0.40 4.88
N LYS A 77 10.47 0.06 6.13
CA LYS A 77 10.08 -0.76 7.30
C LYS A 77 8.76 -0.31 7.95
N GLN A 78 8.20 0.81 7.49
CA GLN A 78 6.98 1.38 8.01
C GLN A 78 5.78 0.74 7.31
N TRP A 79 4.88 0.11 8.06
CA TRP A 79 3.61 -0.36 7.51
C TRP A 79 2.72 0.84 7.16
N VAL A 80 2.11 0.83 5.97
CA VAL A 80 1.32 1.94 5.43
C VAL A 80 -0.05 1.53 4.90
N GLY A 81 -0.38 0.24 4.86
CA GLY A 81 -1.70 -0.20 4.42
C GLY A 81 -1.80 -1.69 4.18
N SER A 82 -3.02 -2.16 3.94
CA SER A 82 -3.29 -3.54 3.55
C SER A 82 -4.56 -3.63 2.71
N THR A 83 -4.77 -4.78 2.07
CA THR A 83 -6.09 -5.11 1.52
C THR A 83 -6.98 -5.51 2.68
N GLU A 84 -7.94 -4.66 3.06
CA GLU A 84 -8.99 -5.05 4.02
C GLU A 84 -9.68 -6.33 3.50
N VAL A 85 -9.77 -7.36 4.36
CA VAL A 85 -10.57 -8.58 4.14
C VAL A 85 -12.04 -8.36 4.46
#